data_AF-A0A819TQZ6-F1
#
_entry.id   AF-A0A819TQZ6-F1
#
_cell.length_a   1.000
_cell.length_b   1.000
_cell.length_c   1.000
_cell.angle_alpha   90.00
_cell.angle_beta   90.00
_cell.angle_gamma   90.00
#
_symmetry.space_group_name_H-M   'P 1'
#
loop_
_entity.id
_entity.type
_entity.pdbx_description
1 polymer ?
#
loop_
_entity_poly.entity_id
_entity_poly.type
_entity_poly.pdbx_seq_one_letter_code
_entity_poly.pdbx_strand_id
1 'polypeptide(L)'
;MILKDIERIFIIPFCNTLHSRSINLLLKCENDSSLVIYWSNLFNTIFIQISLFEYYSIADKTINDQSSIIIHTINQLNRCRSIYKIFNETMTRIHIIQCIKYYHLPCQNLSLNLSCFYDDIRICSYQYYGD
;
A
#
# COMPACT_ATOMS: atom_id res chain seq x y z
N MET A 1 -0.44 6.35 17.79
CA MET A 1 0.47 5.56 16.93
C MET A 1 1.82 6.24 16.99
N ILE A 2 2.87 5.54 17.43
CA ILE A 2 4.21 6.12 17.60
C ILE A 2 5.03 5.70 16.38
N LEU A 3 5.73 6.62 15.74
CA LEU A 3 6.48 6.30 14.50
C LEU A 3 7.65 5.35 14.72
N LYS A 4 8.08 5.16 15.98
CA LYS A 4 9.08 4.17 16.40
C LYS A 4 8.67 2.74 16.08
N ASP A 5 7.38 2.51 15.86
CA ASP A 5 6.84 1.19 15.55
C ASP A 5 6.87 0.89 14.05
N ILE A 6 7.34 1.79 13.19
CA ILE A 6 7.44 1.50 11.75
C ILE A 6 8.57 0.50 11.49
N GLU A 7 8.20 -0.73 11.11
CA GLU A 7 9.14 -1.77 10.75
C GLU A 7 9.65 -1.63 9.31
N ARG A 8 8.74 -1.34 8.36
CA ARG A 8 9.08 -1.29 6.93
C ARG A 8 8.25 -0.24 6.18
N ILE A 9 8.86 0.32 5.14
CA ILE A 9 8.21 1.24 4.20
C ILE A 9 8.40 0.65 2.81
N PHE A 10 7.30 0.49 2.08
CA PHE A 10 7.28 0.01 0.70
C PHE A 10 6.91 1.17 -0.21
N ILE A 11 7.82 1.54 -1.11
CA ILE A 11 7.56 2.52 -2.17
C ILE A 11 7.50 1.78 -3.49
N ILE A 12 6.34 1.80 -4.15
CA ILE A 12 6.15 1.20 -5.47
C ILE A 12 6.49 2.25 -6.52
N PRO A 13 7.64 2.14 -7.22
CA PRO A 13 8.04 3.12 -8.22
C PRO A 13 7.11 3.09 -9.43
N PHE A 14 7.06 4.21 -10.15
CA PHE A 14 6.42 4.30 -11.46
C PHE A 14 7.29 3.57 -12.48
N CYS A 15 7.12 2.25 -12.63
CA CYS A 15 7.91 1.45 -13.54
C CYS A 15 7.06 0.36 -14.23
N ASN A 16 7.06 0.35 -15.56
CA ASN A 16 6.36 -0.65 -16.39
C ASN A 16 6.95 -2.07 -16.32
N THR A 17 7.84 -2.37 -15.36
CA THR A 17 8.50 -3.69 -15.26
C THR A 17 8.59 -4.18 -13.81
N LEU A 18 8.35 -5.48 -13.66
CA LEU A 18 8.14 -6.31 -12.45
C LEU A 18 9.34 -6.40 -11.46
N HIS A 19 10.19 -5.40 -11.33
CA HIS A 19 11.37 -5.47 -10.46
C HIS A 19 11.49 -4.27 -9.54
N SER A 20 10.91 -4.38 -8.34
CA SER A 20 11.21 -3.45 -7.25
C SER A 20 12.62 -3.71 -6.73
N ARG A 21 13.56 -2.84 -7.09
CA ARG A 21 14.86 -2.77 -6.41
C ARG A 21 14.69 -1.97 -5.12
N SER A 22 15.28 -2.45 -4.03
CA SER A 22 15.50 -1.65 -2.81
C SER A 22 16.43 -0.49 -3.14
N ILE A 23 15.94 0.74 -3.07
CA ILE A 23 16.72 1.97 -3.31
C ILE A 23 16.95 2.65 -1.96
N ASN A 24 18.11 3.31 -1.81
CA ASN A 24 18.48 4.02 -0.59
C ASN A 24 17.42 5.07 -0.23
N LEU A 25 16.75 4.86 0.90
CA LEU A 25 15.65 5.69 1.38
C LEU A 25 16.18 6.52 2.56
N LEU A 26 16.22 7.84 2.41
CA LEU A 26 16.66 8.72 3.49
C LEU A 26 15.46 9.01 4.41
N LEU A 27 15.50 8.43 5.61
CA LEU A 27 14.54 8.66 6.68
C LEU A 27 15.07 9.70 7.64
N LYS A 28 14.31 10.75 7.87
CA LYS A 28 14.57 11.72 8.94
C LYS A 28 13.37 11.74 9.88
N CYS A 29 13.57 11.30 11.12
CA CYS A 29 12.60 11.53 12.19
C CYS A 29 12.72 12.99 12.60
N GLU A 30 11.68 13.77 12.35
CA GLU A 30 11.65 15.18 12.73
C GLU A 30 11.23 15.32 14.20
N ASN A 31 10.31 14.48 14.67
CA ASN A 31 9.88 14.29 16.06
C ASN A 31 9.34 12.85 16.28
N ASP A 32 8.94 12.48 17.51
CA ASP A 32 8.35 11.15 17.83
C ASP A 32 7.00 10.87 17.09
N SER A 33 6.41 11.90 16.46
CA SER A 33 5.10 11.86 15.79
C SER A 33 5.11 12.22 14.30
N SER A 34 6.25 12.67 13.73
CA SER A 34 6.39 12.89 12.28
C SER A 34 7.64 12.21 11.66
N LEU A 35 7.43 11.57 10.50
CA LEU A 35 8.47 10.92 9.70
C LEU A 35 8.55 11.64 8.36
N VAL A 36 9.75 12.10 8.00
CA VAL A 36 10.01 12.71 6.70
C VAL A 36 10.78 11.71 5.84
N ILE A 37 10.19 11.38 4.69
CA ILE A 37 10.78 10.51 3.68
C ILE A 37 11.20 11.38 2.50
N TYR A 38 12.50 11.39 2.19
CA TYR A 38 13.00 12.04 0.99
C TYR A 38 13.09 11.01 -0.14
N TRP A 39 12.34 11.25 -1.22
CA TRP A 39 12.29 10.36 -2.37
C TRP A 39 12.37 11.17 -3.67
N SER A 40 13.36 10.87 -4.50
CA SER A 40 13.66 11.63 -5.72
C SER A 40 13.06 11.05 -7.00
N ASN A 41 12.47 9.85 -6.94
CA ASN A 41 11.94 9.15 -8.11
C ASN A 41 10.40 9.22 -8.17
N LEU A 42 9.82 9.02 -9.35
CA LEU A 42 8.38 8.85 -9.47
C LEU A 42 7.93 7.55 -8.80
N PHE A 43 6.79 7.59 -8.12
CA PHE A 43 6.16 6.44 -7.47
C PHE A 43 4.66 6.48 -7.70
N ASN A 44 4.05 5.30 -7.68
CA ASN A 44 2.60 5.15 -7.74
C ASN A 44 2.02 5.15 -6.33
N THR A 45 2.55 4.30 -5.45
CA THR A 45 1.93 4.05 -4.14
C THR A 45 2.99 3.88 -3.06
N ILE A 46 2.68 4.36 -1.85
CA ILE A 46 3.48 4.15 -0.63
C ILE A 46 2.66 3.37 0.39
N PHE A 47 3.22 2.25 0.87
CA PHE A 47 2.70 1.50 2.02
C PHE A 47 3.66 1.56 3.20
N ILE A 48 3.11 1.49 4.41
CA ILE A 48 3.89 1.32 5.63
C ILE A 48 3.42 0.06 6.35
N GLN A 49 4.38 -0.69 6.87
CA GLN A 49 4.16 -1.80 7.80
C GLN A 49 4.62 -1.38 9.19
N ILE A 50 3.71 -1.50 10.15
CA ILE A 50 3.95 -1.16 11.56
C ILE A 50 4.18 -2.41 12.39
N SER A 51 3.52 -3.52 12.04
CA SER A 51 3.81 -4.81 12.65
C SER A 51 3.53 -5.92 11.66
N LEU A 52 3.78 -7.16 12.07
CA LEU A 52 3.36 -8.34 11.32
C LEU A 52 1.87 -8.23 10.95
N PHE A 53 1.56 -8.23 9.65
CA PHE A 53 0.20 -8.11 9.09
C PHE A 53 -0.55 -6.79 9.36
N GLU A 54 0.15 -5.72 9.75
CA GLU A 54 -0.42 -4.38 9.86
C GLU A 54 0.17 -3.43 8.82
N TYR A 55 -0.55 -3.32 7.70
CA TYR A 55 -0.18 -2.49 6.55
C TYR A 55 -1.12 -1.30 6.38
N TYR A 56 -0.58 -0.19 5.94
CA TYR A 56 -1.30 1.07 5.71
C TYR A 56 -0.95 1.62 4.33
N SER A 57 -1.96 2.00 3.53
CA SER A 57 -1.76 2.80 2.31
C SER A 57 -1.77 4.29 2.66
N ILE A 58 -0.70 4.98 2.31
CA ILE A 58 -0.48 6.37 2.72
C ILE A 58 -0.66 7.32 1.57
N ALA A 59 -0.17 6.99 0.39
CA ALA A 59 -0.23 7.90 -0.74
C ALA A 59 -0.35 7.11 -2.03
N ASP A 60 -1.26 7.55 -2.89
CA ASP A 60 -1.37 7.14 -4.28
C ASP A 60 -1.17 8.39 -5.14
N LYS A 61 -0.10 8.40 -5.94
CA LYS A 61 0.20 9.47 -6.89
C LYS A 61 -0.21 9.09 -8.29
N THR A 62 -0.83 10.04 -9.00
CA THR A 62 -1.10 9.92 -10.43
C THR A 62 0.09 10.45 -11.23
N ILE A 63 0.19 10.08 -12.51
CA ILE A 63 1.28 10.48 -13.44
C ILE A 63 1.51 12.01 -13.46
N ASN A 64 0.46 12.77 -13.20
CA ASN A 64 0.47 14.23 -13.31
C ASN A 64 0.97 14.93 -12.04
N ASP A 65 1.18 14.22 -10.93
CA ASP A 65 1.61 14.80 -9.67
C ASP A 65 3.14 14.94 -9.62
N GLN A 66 3.66 15.98 -10.26
CA GLN A 66 5.08 16.36 -10.14
C GLN A 66 5.45 16.70 -8.68
N SER A 67 6.76 16.71 -8.38
CA SER A 67 7.39 16.87 -7.06
C SER A 67 6.54 17.65 -6.05
N SER A 68 5.94 16.94 -5.08
CA SER A 68 5.06 17.52 -4.09
C SER A 68 5.38 16.99 -2.70
N ILE A 69 5.27 17.86 -1.70
CA ILE A 69 5.31 17.46 -0.30
C ILE A 69 3.98 16.78 0.00
N ILE A 70 4.02 15.49 0.29
CA ILE A 70 2.84 14.74 0.73
C ILE A 70 2.83 14.74 2.25
N ILE A 71 1.84 15.41 2.83
CA ILE A 71 1.58 15.37 4.27
C ILE A 71 0.40 14.41 4.48
N HIS A 72 0.62 13.32 5.20
CA HIS A 72 -0.41 12.35 5.49
C HIS A 72 -0.47 12.02 6.98
N THR A 73 -1.69 12.05 7.52
CA THR A 73 -1.98 11.56 8.87
C THR A 73 -2.48 10.13 8.77
N ILE A 74 -1.73 9.19 9.35
CA ILE A 74 -2.10 7.77 9.32
C ILE A 74 -3.27 7.53 10.28
N ASN A 75 -4.36 6.99 9.77
CA ASN A 75 -5.54 6.63 10.54
C ASN A 75 -6.06 5.23 10.17
N GLN A 76 -7.16 4.78 10.80
CA GLN A 76 -7.72 3.45 10.56
C GLN A 76 -8.28 3.24 9.14
N LEU A 77 -8.65 4.29 8.42
CA LEU A 77 -9.12 4.20 7.04
C LEU A 77 -7.98 3.91 6.05
N ASN A 78 -6.75 4.25 6.44
CA ASN A 78 -5.55 3.90 5.68
C ASN A 78 -5.17 2.42 5.82
N ARG A 79 -5.74 1.70 6.81
CA ARG A 79 -5.35 0.33 7.12
C ARG A 79 -5.81 -0.64 6.03
N CYS A 80 -4.87 -1.37 5.47
CA CYS A 80 -5.18 -2.43 4.52
C CYS A 80 -5.84 -3.61 5.22
N ARG A 81 -6.88 -4.16 4.60
CA ARG A 81 -7.56 -5.35 5.14
C ARG A 81 -6.93 -6.63 4.60
N SER A 82 -6.95 -7.67 5.42
CA SER A 82 -6.57 -9.01 4.95
C SER A 82 -7.60 -9.52 3.93
N ILE A 83 -7.11 -10.11 2.85
CA ILE A 83 -7.95 -10.72 1.80
C ILE A 83 -8.85 -11.83 2.38
N TYR A 84 -8.39 -12.53 3.41
CA TYR A 84 -9.11 -13.55 4.15
C TYR A 84 -10.32 -13.02 4.92
N LYS A 85 -10.37 -11.71 5.19
CA LYS A 85 -11.52 -11.04 5.82
C LYS A 85 -12.46 -10.44 4.79
N ILE A 86 -12.00 -10.29 3.55
CA ILE A 86 -12.78 -9.70 2.45
C ILE A 86 -13.56 -10.78 1.69
N PHE A 87 -12.93 -11.93 1.46
CA PHE A 87 -13.55 -13.06 0.78
C PHE A 87 -13.92 -14.19 1.74
N ASN A 88 -14.97 -14.93 1.37
CA ASN A 88 -15.29 -16.21 2.00
C ASN A 88 -14.16 -17.24 1.79
N GLU A 89 -14.09 -18.22 2.70
CA GLU A 89 -13.04 -19.26 2.72
C GLU A 89 -12.82 -20.00 1.39
N THR A 90 -13.83 -20.05 0.52
CA THR A 90 -13.72 -20.73 -0.78
C THR A 90 -12.68 -20.07 -1.70
N MET A 91 -12.57 -18.75 -1.71
CA MET A 91 -11.57 -18.04 -2.53
C MET A 91 -10.17 -18.12 -1.92
N THR A 92 -10.07 -18.30 -0.62
CA THR A 92 -8.79 -18.33 0.10
C THR A 92 -8.12 -19.70 0.05
N ARG A 93 -8.89 -20.77 -0.22
CA ARG A 93 -8.40 -22.15 -0.42
C ARG A 93 -7.98 -22.47 -1.85
N ILE A 94 -8.25 -21.56 -2.79
CA ILE A 94 -7.86 -21.70 -4.19
C ILE A 94 -6.34 -21.49 -4.32
N HIS A 95 -5.71 -22.18 -5.28
CA HIS A 95 -4.27 -22.04 -5.54
C HIS A 95 -3.91 -20.57 -5.83
N ILE A 96 -2.79 -20.08 -5.29
CA ILE A 96 -2.44 -18.66 -5.29
C ILE A 96 -2.46 -18.00 -6.69
N ILE A 97 -2.09 -18.73 -7.74
CA ILE A 97 -2.12 -18.25 -9.14
C ILE A 97 -3.55 -17.96 -9.59
N GLN A 98 -4.52 -18.78 -9.18
CA GLN A 98 -5.92 -18.58 -9.50
C GLN A 98 -6.50 -17.44 -8.65
N CYS A 99 -6.07 -17.28 -7.40
CA CYS A 99 -6.49 -16.16 -6.55
C CYS A 99 -6.13 -14.80 -7.16
N ILE A 100 -4.92 -14.65 -7.74
CA ILE A 100 -4.48 -13.39 -8.39
C ILE A 100 -5.47 -12.94 -9.46
N LYS A 101 -6.07 -13.88 -10.22
CA LYS A 101 -7.07 -13.54 -11.24
C LYS A 101 -8.27 -12.81 -10.66
N TYR A 102 -8.60 -13.04 -9.39
CA TYR A 102 -9.76 -12.47 -8.71
C TYR A 102 -9.44 -11.24 -7.87
N TYR A 103 -8.19 -10.77 -7.83
CA TYR A 103 -7.79 -9.62 -6.99
C TYR A 103 -8.35 -8.29 -7.47
N HIS A 104 -8.94 -8.24 -8.67
CA HIS A 104 -9.72 -7.10 -9.13
C HIS A 104 -11.14 -7.04 -8.55
N LEU A 105 -11.69 -8.15 -8.04
CA LEU A 105 -13.08 -8.20 -7.55
C LEU A 105 -13.31 -7.41 -6.25
N PRO A 106 -12.42 -7.41 -5.23
CA PRO A 106 -12.59 -6.56 -4.04
C PRO A 106 -12.67 -5.09 -4.38
N CYS A 107 -11.88 -4.68 -5.38
CA CYS A 107 -11.80 -3.33 -5.91
C CYS A 107 -13.11 -2.89 -6.58
N GLN A 108 -13.87 -3.82 -7.16
CA GLN A 108 -15.18 -3.52 -7.77
C GLN A 108 -16.29 -3.38 -6.74
N ASN A 109 -16.12 -3.93 -5.54
CA ASN A 109 -17.14 -3.89 -4.50
C ASN A 109 -17.02 -2.62 -3.65
N LEU A 110 -17.63 -1.53 -4.14
CA LEU A 110 -17.63 -0.21 -3.48
C LEU A 110 -18.16 -0.24 -2.04
N SER A 111 -19.00 -1.21 -1.68
CA SER A 111 -19.52 -1.34 -0.30
C SER A 111 -18.44 -1.65 0.74
N LEU A 112 -17.30 -2.20 0.30
CA LEU A 112 -16.19 -2.54 1.20
C LEU A 112 -15.37 -1.33 1.62
N ASN A 113 -15.46 -0.22 0.85
CA ASN A 113 -14.69 1.02 1.03
C ASN A 113 -13.20 0.74 1.30
N LEU A 114 -12.58 -0.05 0.42
CA LEU A 114 -11.20 -0.50 0.54
C LEU A 114 -10.26 0.41 -0.22
N SER A 115 -9.29 0.98 0.49
CA SER A 115 -8.12 1.65 -0.11
C SER A 115 -7.03 0.64 -0.52
N CYS A 116 -6.86 -0.42 0.27
CA CYS A 116 -5.88 -1.48 0.02
C CYS A 116 -6.24 -2.79 0.73
N PHE A 117 -5.62 -3.89 0.29
CA PHE A 117 -5.67 -5.19 0.94
C PHE A 117 -4.36 -5.96 0.80
N TYR A 118 -4.20 -7.04 1.56
CA TYR A 118 -3.02 -7.90 1.49
C TYR A 118 -3.36 -9.39 1.61
N ASP A 119 -2.53 -10.24 1.01
CA ASP A 119 -2.46 -11.69 1.22
C ASP A 119 -1.17 -12.05 1.99
N ASP A 120 -0.79 -13.33 2.04
CA ASP A 120 0.42 -13.76 2.77
C ASP A 120 1.74 -13.24 2.18
N ILE A 121 1.75 -12.79 0.92
CA ILE A 121 2.96 -12.45 0.14
C ILE A 121 2.87 -11.12 -0.63
N ARG A 122 1.71 -10.48 -0.73
CA ARG A 122 1.44 -9.31 -1.57
C ARG A 122 0.54 -8.29 -0.87
N ILE A 123 0.75 -7.03 -1.23
CA ILE A 123 -0.11 -5.89 -0.88
C ILE A 123 -0.63 -5.31 -2.20
N CYS A 124 -1.92 -5.01 -2.25
CA CYS A 124 -2.60 -4.42 -3.39
C CYS A 124 -3.29 -3.12 -2.97
N SER A 125 -3.12 -2.05 -3.75
CA SER A 125 -3.91 -0.82 -3.64
C SER A 125 -5.02 -0.78 -4.69
N TYR A 126 -6.07 -0.04 -4.37
CA TYR A 126 -7.07 0.35 -5.35
C TYR A 126 -6.52 1.49 -6.21
N GLN A 127 -6.24 1.23 -7.49
CA GLN A 127 -6.02 2.29 -8.48
C GLN A 127 -7.27 2.41 -9.34
N TYR A 128 -7.99 3.52 -9.18
CA TYR A 128 -9.06 3.89 -10.10
C TYR A 128 -8.40 4.27 -11.44
N TYR A 129 -8.29 3.32 -12.36
CA TYR A 129 -8.10 3.64 -13.77
C TYR A 129 -9.45 4.17 -14.25
N GLY A 130 -9.62 5.49 -14.21
CA GLY A 130 -10.74 6.12 -14.89
C GLY A 130 -10.60 5.88 -16.40
N ASP A 131 -11.72 5.50 -17.03
CA ASP A 131 -11.87 5.47 -18.49
C ASP A 131 -11.68 6.88 -19.11
#